data_AF-A0A8D2F344-F1
#
_entry.id   AF-A0A8D2F344-F1
#
_cell.length_a   1.000
_cell.length_b   1.000
_cell.length_c   1.000
_cell.angle_alpha   90.00
_cell.angle_beta   90.00
_cell.angle_gamma   90.00
#
_symmetry.space_group_name_H-M   'P 1'
#
loop_
_entity.id
_entity.type
_entity.pdbx_description
1 polymer ?
#
loop_
_entity_poly.entity_id
_entity_poly.type
_entity_poly.pdbx_seq_one_letter_code
_entity_poly.pdbx_strand_id
1 'polypeptide(L)'
;MSILKVHAREIFDSPGNPTVEVDLFTSKSLFRAAVLSDASTGIYEALELRDSDKTRYMGKGISKAVEHMVKTIAPALVSKKLNVTEQEKIDKLKWIKYFRNCK
;
A
#
# COMPACT_ATOMS: atom_id res chain seq x y z
N MET A 1 -20.11 -2.10 7.45
CA MET A 1 -19.41 -0.81 7.70
C MET A 1 -18.58 -0.50 6.47
N SER A 2 -18.79 0.66 5.84
CA SER A 2 -18.09 1.03 4.60
C SER A 2 -16.82 1.83 4.85
N ILE A 3 -15.88 1.72 3.93
CA ILE A 3 -14.67 2.53 3.88
C ILE A 3 -15.04 3.93 3.36
N LEU A 4 -14.73 4.97 4.13
CA LEU A 4 -15.05 6.36 3.78
C LEU A 4 -13.88 7.05 3.08
N LYS A 5 -12.67 6.84 3.60
CA LYS A 5 -11.45 7.44 3.09
C LYS A 5 -10.28 6.50 3.37
N VAL A 6 -9.33 6.49 2.45
CA VAL A 6 -8.03 5.84 2.61
C VAL A 6 -6.96 6.90 2.38
N HIS A 7 -5.94 6.93 3.23
CA HIS A 7 -4.81 7.82 3.09
C HIS A 7 -3.52 7.01 3.27
N ALA A 8 -2.53 7.25 2.42
CA ALA A 8 -1.24 6.57 2.51
C ALA A 8 -0.11 7.61 2.65
N ARG A 9 0.95 7.24 3.35
CA ARG A 9 2.13 8.08 3.58
C ARG A 9 3.41 7.23 3.62
N GLU A 10 4.54 7.87 3.37
CA GLU A 10 5.88 7.30 3.56
C GLU A 10 6.30 7.51 5.03
N ILE A 11 6.65 6.43 5.71
CA ILE A 11 7.24 6.41 7.07
C ILE A 11 8.57 5.66 7.04
N PHE A 12 9.28 5.57 8.17
CA PHE A 12 10.50 4.77 8.30
C PHE A 12 10.27 3.54 9.17
N ASP A 13 10.87 2.43 8.77
CA ASP A 13 10.92 1.20 9.57
C ASP A 13 12.10 1.19 10.57
N SER A 14 12.32 0.08 11.26
CA SER A 14 13.37 -0.04 12.28
C SER A 14 14.81 0.18 11.76
N PRO A 15 15.24 -0.34 10.59
CA PRO A 15 16.54 0.00 10.01
C PRO A 15 16.59 1.39 9.36
N GLY A 16 15.49 2.15 9.32
CA GLY A 16 15.44 3.50 8.75
C GLY A 16 15.23 3.53 7.23
N ASN A 17 14.72 2.44 6.64
CA ASN A 17 14.28 2.41 5.26
C ASN A 17 12.86 2.98 5.14
N PRO A 18 12.54 3.72 4.06
CA PRO A 18 11.18 4.14 3.78
C PRO A 18 10.21 2.95 3.61
N THR A 19 9.01 3.04 4.17
CA THR A 19 7.92 2.06 4.03
C THR A 19 6.53 2.71 4.08
N VAL A 20 5.51 2.00 3.61
CA VAL A 20 4.14 2.52 3.46
C VAL A 20 3.37 2.36 4.78
N GLU A 21 2.73 3.45 5.22
CA GLU A 21 1.66 3.42 6.21
C GLU A 21 0.34 3.81 5.55
N VAL A 22 -0.74 3.10 5.90
CA VAL A 22 -2.10 3.36 5.43
C VAL A 22 -3.03 3.61 6.60
N ASP A 23 -3.75 4.73 6.51
CA ASP A 23 -4.89 5.06 7.35
C ASP A 23 -6.20 4.78 6.62
N LEU A 24 -7.08 4.03 7.28
CA LEU A 24 -8.40 3.69 6.81
C LEU A 24 -9.45 4.31 7.75
N PHE A 25 -10.30 5.16 7.17
CA PHE A 25 -11.36 5.86 7.90
C PHE A 25 -12.69 5.15 7.66
N THR A 26 -13.36 4.82 8.77
CA THR A 26 -14.74 4.30 8.77
C THR A 26 -15.65 5.25 9.54
N SER A 27 -16.94 4.95 9.58
CA SER A 27 -17.89 5.69 10.44
C SER A 27 -17.64 5.53 11.94
N LYS A 28 -16.82 4.56 12.37
CA LYS A 28 -16.54 4.31 13.79
C LYS A 28 -15.22 4.91 14.25
N SER A 29 -14.15 4.68 13.49
CA SER A 29 -12.80 5.06 13.88
C SER A 29 -11.84 5.07 12.69
N LEU A 30 -10.65 5.59 12.97
CA LEU A 30 -9.45 5.45 12.15
C LEU A 30 -8.74 4.14 12.51
N PHE A 31 -8.34 3.40 11.49
CA PHE A 31 -7.50 2.21 11.60
C PHE A 31 -6.22 2.44 10.82
N ARG A 32 -5.09 2.02 11.38
CA ARG A 32 -3.76 2.26 10.81
C ARG A 32 -3.01 0.95 10.67
N ALA A 33 -2.34 0.78 9.54
CA ALA A 33 -1.44 -0.33 9.30
C ALA A 33 -0.17 0.17 8.61
N ALA A 34 0.97 -0.39 8.98
CA ALA A 34 2.26 -0.15 8.34
C ALA A 34 2.81 -1.47 7.81
N VAL A 35 3.50 -1.41 6.68
CA VAL A 35 4.19 -2.56 6.08
C VAL A 35 5.64 -2.54 6.55
N LEU A 36 6.19 -3.71 6.91
CA LEU A 36 7.62 -3.84 7.21
C LEU A 36 8.40 -3.92 5.90
N SER A 37 9.60 -3.33 5.82
CA SER A 37 10.46 -3.64 4.68
C SER A 37 11.02 -5.05 4.83
N ASP A 38 10.90 -5.82 3.77
CA ASP A 38 11.54 -7.13 3.70
C ASP A 38 12.94 -7.00 3.07
N ALA A 39 13.89 -7.78 3.60
CA ALA A 39 15.20 -7.99 3.02
C ALA A 39 15.22 -9.23 2.11
N SER A 40 14.17 -10.04 2.13
CA SER A 40 14.04 -11.23 1.31
C SER A 40 13.95 -10.88 -0.18
N THR A 41 14.63 -11.68 -0.99
CA THR A 41 14.65 -11.57 -2.46
C THR A 41 14.18 -12.86 -3.10
N GLY A 42 13.22 -13.55 -2.49
CA GLY A 42 12.70 -14.80 -3.00
C GLY A 42 12.06 -14.60 -4.37
N ILE A 43 12.45 -15.41 -5.37
CA ILE A 43 11.93 -15.30 -6.74
C ILE A 43 10.42 -15.58 -6.86
N TYR A 44 9.80 -16.13 -5.82
CA TYR A 44 8.37 -16.43 -5.73
C TYR A 44 7.61 -15.49 -4.79
N GLU A 45 8.28 -14.47 -4.24
CA GLU A 45 7.68 -13.51 -3.32
C GLU A 45 7.01 -12.36 -4.07
N ALA A 46 6.06 -11.70 -3.40
CA ALA A 46 5.51 -10.45 -3.89
C ALA A 46 6.57 -9.35 -3.78
N LEU A 47 6.82 -8.64 -4.88
CA LEU A 47 7.86 -7.61 -4.93
C LEU A 47 7.36 -6.29 -4.35
N GLU A 48 8.18 -5.70 -3.49
CA GLU A 48 8.00 -4.33 -3.04
C GLU A 48 8.36 -3.33 -4.15
N LEU A 49 7.48 -2.35 -4.39
CA LEU A 49 7.74 -1.30 -5.37
C LEU A 49 8.64 -0.21 -4.77
N ARG A 50 9.86 -0.10 -5.28
CA ARG A 50 10.84 0.93 -4.92
C ARG A 50 11.02 1.95 -6.05
N ASP A 51 11.42 3.17 -5.69
CA ASP A 51 11.58 4.28 -6.63
C ASP A 51 12.82 4.12 -7.53
N SER A 52 13.85 3.42 -7.04
CA SER A 52 15.18 3.23 -7.67
C SER A 52 15.95 4.52 -7.94
N ASP A 53 15.53 5.64 -7.33
CA ASP A 53 16.21 6.92 -7.38
C ASP A 53 17.34 6.98 -6.34
N LYS A 54 18.59 6.85 -6.79
CA LYS A 54 19.76 6.84 -5.90
C LYS A 54 19.94 8.14 -5.10
N THR A 55 19.33 9.25 -5.53
CA THR A 55 19.42 10.52 -4.82
C THR A 55 18.55 10.55 -3.56
N ARG A 56 17.55 9.64 -3.45
CA ARG A 56 16.65 9.52 -2.30
C ARG A 56 16.82 8.17 -1.63
N TYR A 57 17.20 8.18 -0.35
CA TYR A 57 17.28 6.99 0.50
C TYR A 57 18.03 5.82 -0.17
N MET A 58 19.11 6.12 -0.89
CA MET A 58 19.92 5.12 -1.60
C MET A 58 19.14 4.26 -2.62
N GLY A 59 18.10 4.81 -3.25
CA GLY A 59 17.25 4.07 -4.20
C GLY A 59 16.05 3.37 -3.56
N LYS A 60 15.91 3.44 -2.22
CA LYS A 60 14.86 2.73 -1.47
C LYS A 60 13.59 3.55 -1.23
N GLY A 61 13.49 4.75 -1.82
CA GLY A 61 12.26 5.55 -1.76
C GLY A 61 11.04 4.77 -2.25
N ILE A 62 9.84 5.13 -1.76
CA ILE A 62 8.59 4.44 -2.09
C ILE A 62 7.48 5.39 -2.55
N SER A 63 7.85 6.57 -3.06
CA SER A 63 6.88 7.58 -3.48
C SER A 63 5.94 7.06 -4.57
N LYS A 64 6.42 6.22 -5.49
CA LYS A 64 5.59 5.54 -6.50
C LYS A 64 4.56 4.60 -5.87
N ALA A 65 4.95 3.86 -4.84
CA ALA A 65 4.05 2.95 -4.14
C ALA A 65 2.94 3.70 -3.40
N VAL A 66 3.30 4.79 -2.70
CA VAL A 66 2.34 5.68 -2.02
C VAL A 66 1.41 6.33 -3.04
N GLU A 67 1.94 6.84 -4.16
CA GLU A 67 1.16 7.43 -5.23
C GLU A 67 0.15 6.45 -5.82
N HIS A 68 0.57 5.20 -6.08
CA HIS A 68 -0.31 4.16 -6.58
C HIS A 68 -1.45 3.84 -5.58
N MET A 69 -1.14 3.82 -4.28
CA MET A 69 -2.15 3.67 -3.23
C MET A 69 -3.19 4.79 -3.26
N VAL A 70 -2.75 6.05 -3.35
CA VAL A 70 -3.63 7.22 -3.30
C VAL A 70 -4.42 7.42 -4.60
N LYS A 71 -3.80 7.22 -5.76
CA LYS A 71 -4.42 7.50 -7.06
C LYS A 71 -5.24 6.34 -7.61
N THR A 72 -4.88 5.10 -7.30
CA THR A 72 -5.51 3.92 -7.89
C THR A 72 -6.33 3.14 -6.87
N ILE A 73 -5.76 2.80 -5.72
CA ILE A 73 -6.37 1.86 -4.78
C ILE A 73 -7.45 2.55 -3.93
N ALA A 74 -7.14 3.69 -3.35
CA ALA A 74 -8.04 4.43 -2.48
C ALA A 74 -9.38 4.80 -3.15
N PRO A 75 -9.43 5.37 -4.36
CA PRO A 75 -10.70 5.72 -5.00
C PRO A 75 -11.53 4.47 -5.31
N ALA A 76 -10.91 3.41 -5.81
CA ALA A 76 -11.61 2.18 -6.15
C ALA A 76 -12.16 1.45 -4.92
N LEU A 77 -11.47 1.47 -3.77
CA LEU A 77 -12.01 0.95 -2.50
C LEU A 77 -13.24 1.73 -2.04
N VAL A 78 -13.17 3.05 -2.07
CA VAL A 78 -14.27 3.94 -1.66
C VAL A 78 -15.47 3.80 -2.60
N SER A 79 -15.24 3.72 -3.92
CA SER A 79 -16.32 3.57 -4.91
C SER A 79 -17.06 2.23 -4.80
N LYS A 80 -16.37 1.15 -4.42
CA LYS A 80 -16.99 -0.18 -4.29
C LYS A 80 -17.90 -0.31 -3.07
N LYS A 81 -17.75 0.55 -2.06
CA LYS A 81 -18.55 0.56 -0.81
C LYS A 81 -18.65 -0.82 -0.14
N LEU A 82 -17.60 -1.63 -0.22
CA LEU A 82 -17.56 -2.94 0.40
C LEU A 82 -17.60 -2.82 1.93
N ASN A 83 -18.11 -3.87 2.58
CA ASN A 83 -18.05 -3.95 4.02
C ASN A 83 -16.63 -4.35 4.46
N VAL A 84 -16.06 -3.64 5.43
CA VAL A 84 -14.71 -3.90 5.98
C VAL A 84 -14.52 -5.33 6.49
N THR A 85 -15.60 -6.07 6.80
CA THR A 85 -15.55 -7.47 7.24
C THR A 85 -15.42 -8.46 6.08
N GLU A 86 -15.57 -8.01 4.83
CA GLU A 86 -15.51 -8.87 3.64
C GLU A 86 -14.07 -8.99 3.10
N GLN A 87 -13.15 -9.45 3.95
CA GLN A 87 -11.71 -9.50 3.65
C GLN A 87 -11.39 -10.18 2.32
N GLU A 88 -11.98 -11.35 2.05
CA GLU A 88 -11.76 -12.09 0.81
C GLU A 88 -12.18 -11.29 -0.45
N LYS A 89 -13.28 -10.53 -0.37
CA LYS A 89 -13.73 -9.68 -1.48
C LYS A 89 -12.77 -8.51 -1.68
N ILE A 90 -12.27 -7.93 -0.59
CA ILE A 90 -11.32 -6.82 -0.61
C ILE A 90 -9.99 -7.26 -1.22
N ASP A 91 -9.50 -8.44 -0.85
CA ASP A 91 -8.24 -9.00 -1.35
C ASP A 91 -8.33 -9.46 -2.81
N LYS A 92 -9.50 -9.98 -3.23
CA LYS A 92 -9.74 -10.43 -4.61
C LYS A 92 -10.06 -9.29 -5.59
N LEU A 93 -10.24 -8.06 -5.12
CA LEU A 93 -10.29 -6.92 -6.03
C LEU A 93 -9.01 -6.91 -6.88
N LYS A 94 -9.14 -6.58 -8.16
CA LYS A 94 -8.10 -6.74 -9.21
C LYS A 94 -6.87 -5.83 -9.02
N TRP A 95 -6.42 -5.53 -7.80
CA TRP A 95 -5.18 -4.83 -7.48
C TRP A 95 -3.96 -5.61 -7.99
N ILE A 96 -4.00 -6.94 -7.94
CA ILE A 96 -2.91 -7.83 -8.35
C ILE A 96 -2.55 -7.69 -9.84
N LYS A 97 -3.48 -7.25 -10.71
CA LYS A 97 -3.13 -6.97 -12.12
C LYS A 97 -2.24 -5.74 -12.29
N TYR A 98 -2.27 -4.78 -11.37
CA TYR A 98 -1.45 -3.57 -11.43
C TYR A 98 -0.01 -3.84 -10.99
N PHE A 99 0.19 -4.77 -10.05
CA PHE A 99 1.53 -5.20 -9.62
C PHE A 99 2.25 -6.07 -10.66
N ARG A 100 1.56 -6.65 -11.65
CA ARG A 100 2.19 -7.40 -12.75
C ARG A 100 3.03 -6.53 -13.70
N ASN A 101 2.87 -5.21 -13.67
CA ASN A 101 3.67 -4.27 -14.46
C ASN A 101 4.83 -3.65 -13.66
N CYS A 102 5.09 -4.09 -12.43
CA CYS A 102 6.23 -3.63 -11.62
C CYS A 102 7.51 -4.46 -11.87
N LYS A 103 7.74 -4.89 -13.13
CA LYS A 103 9.04 -5.42 -13.55
C LYS A 103 9.90 -4.32 -14.12
#